data_AF-A0AAW6Y9D4-F1
#
_entry.id   AF-A0AAW6Y9D4-F1
#
_cell.length_a   1.000
_cell.length_b   1.000
_cell.length_c   1.000
_cell.angle_alpha   90.00
_cell.angle_beta   90.00
_cell.angle_gamma   90.00
#
_symmetry.space_group_name_H-M   'P 1'
#
loop_
_entity.id
_entity.type
_entity.pdbx_description
1 polymer ?
#
loop_
_entity_poly.entity_id
_entity_poly.type
_entity_poly.pdbx_seq_one_letter_code
_entity_poly.pdbx_strand_id
1 'polypeptide(L)'
;MDDIGNFKITVNDAKDYRQVHLTGLLGNSAMGISDIKTTSRNDELNITLFQKLAGSEYSGTLDKEIALESNIKKITYGSKHEIIWQD
;
A
#
# COMPACT_ATOMS: atom_id res chain seq x y z
N MET A 1 10.42 3.11 5.39
CA MET A 1 9.84 3.26 4.03
C MET A 1 10.84 3.59 2.90
N ASP A 2 12.16 3.46 3.07
CA ASP A 2 13.14 3.88 2.04
C ASP A 2 13.05 3.13 0.69
N ASP A 3 12.33 2.01 0.65
CA ASP A 3 12.13 1.20 -0.56
C ASP A 3 11.15 1.80 -1.58
N ILE A 4 10.32 2.80 -1.19
CA ILE A 4 9.36 3.45 -2.08
C ILE A 4 9.52 4.96 -2.05
N GLY A 5 10.07 5.52 -3.13
CA GLY A 5 10.11 6.95 -3.38
C GLY A 5 8.72 7.51 -3.69
N ASN A 6 8.48 8.74 -3.24
CA ASN A 6 7.21 9.46 -3.46
C ASN A 6 5.96 8.67 -3.06
N PHE A 7 6.08 7.82 -2.03
CA PHE A 7 4.93 7.08 -1.52
C PHE A 7 3.89 8.05 -0.97
N LYS A 8 2.65 7.93 -1.46
CA LYS A 8 1.50 8.70 -1.02
C LYS A 8 0.35 7.77 -0.72
N ILE A 9 -0.35 8.12 0.34
CA ILE A 9 -1.56 7.46 0.80
C ILE A 9 -2.68 8.49 0.86
N THR A 10 -3.75 8.22 0.14
CA THR A 10 -4.96 9.05 0.16
C THR A 10 -6.11 8.19 0.63
N VAL A 11 -6.72 8.54 1.76
CA VAL A 11 -7.95 7.90 2.22
C VAL A 11 -9.13 8.71 1.74
N ASN A 12 -9.99 8.10 0.94
CA ASN A 12 -11.26 8.66 0.50
C ASN A 12 -12.35 8.05 1.36
N ASP A 13 -13.07 8.90 2.08
CA ASP A 13 -14.18 8.51 2.96
C ASP A 13 -15.48 9.11 2.42
N ALA A 14 -16.35 8.24 1.93
CA ALA A 14 -17.68 8.57 1.47
C ALA A 14 -18.72 7.79 2.28
N LYS A 15 -19.96 8.30 2.29
CA LYS A 15 -21.04 7.83 3.17
C LYS A 15 -21.27 6.31 3.19
N ASP A 16 -20.99 5.63 2.07
CA ASP A 16 -21.18 4.19 1.89
C ASP A 16 -19.90 3.47 1.43
N TYR A 17 -18.75 4.16 1.37
CA TYR A 17 -17.53 3.61 0.80
C TYR A 17 -16.29 4.31 1.34
N ARG A 18 -15.37 3.51 1.87
CA ARG A 18 -14.05 3.98 2.27
C ARG A 18 -13.00 3.25 1.45
N GLN A 19 -12.07 3.99 0.87
CA GLN A 19 -10.95 3.41 0.13
C GLN A 19 -9.65 4.11 0.43
N VAL A 20 -8.56 3.37 0.27
CA VAL A 20 -7.23 3.94 0.22
C VAL A 20 -6.70 3.85 -1.20
N HIS A 21 -6.17 4.96 -1.69
CA HIS A 21 -5.39 5.03 -2.91
C HIS A 21 -3.91 5.15 -2.54
N LEU A 22 -3.14 4.15 -2.95
CA LEU A 22 -1.70 4.06 -2.72
C LEU A 22 -1.01 4.37 -4.04
N THR A 23 -0.13 5.36 -4.01
CA THR A 23 0.73 5.69 -5.16
C THR A 23 2.18 5.79 -4.72
N GLY A 24 3.10 5.53 -5.64
CA GLY A 24 4.53 5.64 -5.37
C GLY A 24 5.38 5.02 -6.47
N LEU A 25 6.69 5.08 -6.28
CA LEU A 25 7.66 4.49 -7.19
C LEU A 25 8.71 3.74 -6.36
N LEU A 26 8.97 2.47 -6.68
CA LEU A 26 10.05 1.73 -6.04
C LEU A 26 11.37 2.51 -6.18
N GLY A 27 12.08 2.69 -5.06
CA GLY A 27 13.38 3.36 -5.04
C GLY A 27 14.46 2.56 -5.79
N ASN A 28 14.28 1.24 -5.89
CA ASN A 28 15.15 0.36 -6.66
C ASN A 28 14.60 0.13 -8.08
N SER A 29 15.21 0.79 -9.06
CA SER A 29 14.82 0.70 -10.48
C SER A 29 15.00 -0.68 -11.11
N ALA A 30 15.77 -1.58 -10.48
CA ALA A 30 15.93 -2.95 -10.96
C ALA A 30 14.77 -3.88 -10.54
N MET A 31 13.89 -3.39 -9.65
CA MET A 31 12.78 -4.16 -9.10
C MET A 31 11.44 -3.64 -9.62
N GLY A 32 10.49 -4.55 -9.77
CA GLY A 32 9.09 -4.25 -10.03
C GLY A 32 8.20 -4.83 -8.94
N ILE A 33 7.01 -4.26 -8.79
CA ILE A 33 5.99 -4.74 -7.85
C ILE A 33 5.29 -5.92 -8.50
N SER A 34 5.48 -7.11 -7.93
CA SER A 34 4.90 -8.35 -8.44
C SER A 34 3.55 -8.70 -7.82
N ASP A 35 3.35 -8.31 -6.56
CA ASP A 35 2.11 -8.60 -5.84
C ASP A 35 1.92 -7.61 -4.68
N ILE A 36 0.68 -7.47 -4.24
CA ILE A 36 0.28 -6.61 -3.13
C ILE A 36 -0.72 -7.40 -2.29
N LYS A 37 -0.37 -7.61 -1.02
CA LYS A 37 -1.26 -8.28 -0.07
C LYS A 37 -1.69 -7.34 1.01
N THR A 38 -2.94 -7.52 1.42
CA THR A 38 -3.51 -6.84 2.58
C THR A 38 -3.98 -7.83 3.60
N THR A 39 -3.75 -7.49 4.87
CA THR A 39 -4.21 -8.27 6.00
C THR A 39 -4.89 -7.32 6.99
N SER A 40 -6.18 -7.52 7.22
CA SER A 40 -6.95 -6.78 8.22
C SER A 40 -6.94 -7.51 9.56
N ARG A 41 -6.71 -6.79 10.65
CA ARG A 41 -6.88 -7.30 12.02
C ARG A 41 -7.34 -6.18 12.95
N ASN A 42 -8.51 -6.36 13.57
CA ASN A 42 -9.15 -5.36 14.42
C ASN A 42 -9.34 -4.03 13.67
N ASP A 43 -8.69 -2.96 14.11
CA ASP A 43 -8.73 -1.64 13.48
C ASP A 43 -7.54 -1.36 12.55
N GLU A 44 -6.75 -2.40 12.24
CA GLU A 44 -5.54 -2.31 11.45
C GLU A 44 -5.68 -2.97 10.08
N LEU A 45 -5.25 -2.26 9.03
CA LEU A 45 -4.96 -2.85 7.72
C LEU A 45 -3.46 -2.80 7.46
N ASN A 46 -2.79 -3.95 7.40
CA ASN A 46 -1.39 -4.02 6.99
C ASN A 46 -1.26 -4.29 5.49
N ILE A 47 -0.43 -3.52 4.79
CA ILE A 47 -0.13 -3.67 3.36
C ILE A 47 1.29 -4.20 3.21
N THR A 48 1.46 -5.24 2.40
CA THR A 48 2.78 -5.78 2.05
C THR A 48 2.95 -5.82 0.54
N LEU A 49 4.01 -5.19 0.03
CA LEU A 49 4.40 -5.28 -1.37
C LEU A 49 5.42 -6.40 -1.55
N PHE A 50 5.25 -7.16 -2.63
CA PHE A 50 6.22 -8.15 -3.07
C PHE A 50 6.92 -7.63 -4.31
N GLN A 51 8.22 -7.82 -4.35
CA GLN A 51 9.06 -7.33 -5.43
C GLN A 51 9.74 -8.49 -6.15
N LYS A 52 9.88 -8.36 -7.47
CA LYS A 52 10.70 -9.24 -8.32
C LYS A 52 11.55 -8.37 -9.24
N LEU A 53 12.51 -8.97 -9.94
CA LEU A 53 13.25 -8.25 -10.97
C LEU A 53 12.28 -7.64 -11.99
N ALA A 54 12.48 -6.36 -12.28
CA ALA A 54 11.70 -5.65 -13.28
C ALA A 54 11.92 -6.29 -14.66
N GLY A 55 10.87 -6.25 -15.48
CA GLY A 55 10.86 -6.83 -16.82
C GLY A 55 9.64 -6.32 -17.58
N SER A 56 9.25 -7.01 -18.66
CA SER A 56 8.04 -6.65 -19.41
C SER A 56 6.74 -6.77 -18.59
N GLU A 57 6.76 -7.56 -17.51
CA GLU A 57 5.58 -7.88 -16.70
C GLU A 57 5.45 -7.01 -15.43
N TYR A 58 6.57 -6.63 -14.81
CA TYR A 58 6.57 -5.94 -13.53
C TYR A 58 7.26 -4.58 -13.63
N SER A 59 6.55 -3.54 -13.19
CA SER A 59 7.07 -2.16 -13.12
C SER A 59 7.27 -1.71 -11.68
N GLY A 60 8.12 -0.73 -11.46
CA GLY A 60 8.32 -0.11 -10.14
C GLY A 60 7.18 0.81 -9.70
N THR A 61 6.21 1.09 -10.57
CA THR A 61 5.12 2.02 -10.26
C THR A 61 4.08 1.35 -9.37
N LEU A 62 3.79 1.97 -8.23
CA LEU A 62 2.66 1.65 -7.38
C LEU A 62 1.49 2.58 -7.74
N ASP A 63 0.38 1.98 -8.13
CA ASP A 63 -0.91 2.65 -8.27
C ASP A 63 -2.01 1.63 -7.96
N LYS A 64 -2.58 1.71 -6.75
CA LYS A 64 -3.61 0.77 -6.28
C LYS A 64 -4.66 1.41 -5.42
N GLU A 65 -5.90 1.05 -5.70
CA GLU A 65 -7.05 1.27 -4.83
C GLU A 65 -7.34 0.02 -4.01
N ILE A 66 -7.59 0.20 -2.72
CA ILE A 66 -7.95 -0.87 -1.79
C ILE A 66 -9.16 -0.41 -0.99
N ALA A 67 -10.22 -1.22 -1.01
CA ALA A 67 -11.39 -0.99 -0.17
C ALA A 67 -11.02 -1.11 1.32
N LEU A 68 -11.46 -0.16 2.13
CA LEU A 68 -11.26 -0.13 3.57
C LEU A 68 -12.55 -0.54 4.28
N GLU A 69 -12.45 -1.47 5.22
CA GLU A 69 -13.54 -1.76 6.14
C GLU A 69 -13.76 -0.57 7.09
N SER A 70 -15.00 -0.38 7.55
CA SER A 70 -15.40 0.80 8.34
C SER A 70 -14.71 0.90 9.71
N ASN A 71 -14.27 -0.23 10.26
CA ASN A 71 -13.56 -0.34 11.53
C ASN A 71 -12.06 0.00 11.44
N ILE A 72 -11.48 0.14 10.24
CA ILE A 72 -10.05 0.42 10.10
C ILE A 72 -9.76 1.85 10.56
N LYS A 73 -8.84 2.02 11.50
CA LYS A 73 -8.41 3.33 12.02
C LYS A 73 -6.94 3.61 11.78
N LYS A 74 -6.18 2.58 11.37
CA LYS A 74 -4.78 2.71 11.03
C LYS A 74 -4.41 1.78 9.88
N ILE A 75 -3.52 2.27 9.04
CA ILE A 75 -2.95 1.51 7.94
C ILE A 75 -1.45 1.40 8.20
N THR A 76 -0.95 0.19 8.10
CA THR A 76 0.46 -0.15 8.34
C THR A 76 1.10 -0.75 7.10
N TYR A 77 2.43 -0.75 7.08
CA TYR A 77 3.22 -1.25 5.96
C TYR A 77 4.28 -2.26 6.39
N GLY A 78 4.32 -3.36 5.64
CA GLY A 78 5.35 -4.39 5.69
C GLY A 78 5.32 -5.24 6.96
N SER A 79 6.36 -6.06 7.13
CA SER A 79 6.50 -6.99 8.25
C SER A 79 6.71 -6.32 9.61
N LYS A 80 7.16 -5.06 9.61
CA LYS A 80 7.33 -4.25 10.83
C LYS A 80 6.08 -3.48 11.23
N HIS A 81 5.03 -3.53 10.41
CA HIS A 81 3.79 -2.78 10.63
C HIS A 81 4.05 -1.28 10.86
N GLU A 82 4.90 -0.68 10.01
CA GLU A 82 5.20 0.76 10.06
C GLU A 82 3.91 1.54 9.81
N ILE A 83 3.50 2.46 10.69
CA ILE A 83 2.25 3.22 10.53
C ILE A 83 2.42 4.22 9.39
N ILE A 84 1.56 4.12 8.38
CA ILE A 84 1.58 4.99 7.19
C ILE A 84 0.38 5.93 7.13
N TRP A 85 -0.68 5.63 7.88
CA TRP A 85 -1.85 6.49 8.05
C TRP A 85 -2.59 6.11 9.34
N GLN A 86 -3.21 7.09 9.98
CA GLN A 86 -4.05 6.92 11.17
C GLN A 86 -5.13 8.01 11.22
N ASP A 87 -6.35 7.63 11.60
CA ASP A 87 -7.50 8.51 11.84
C ASP A 87 -7.41 9.24 13.19
#